data_AF-A0A5C7PRP3-F1
#
_entry.id   AF-A0A5C7PRP3-F1
#
_cell.length_a   1.000
_cell.length_b   1.000
_cell.length_c   1.000
_cell.angle_alpha   90.00
_cell.angle_beta   90.00
_cell.angle_gamma   90.00
#
_symmetry.space_group_name_H-M   'P 1'
#
loop_
_entity.id
_entity.type
_entity.pdbx_description
1 polymer ?
#
loop_
_entity_poly.entity_id
_entity_poly.type
_entity_poly.pdbx_seq_one_letter_code
_entity_poly.pdbx_strand_id
1 'polypeptide(L)'
;TLDFPWAPGQPEQPITVEDCERVTRQLQYTLEVENTDYRRLEVASPGIDRPLNGSNDCLRFAGSTVDLTLKQALGEAAAGSGLAANRKKFRGTLEAVEESTDHSLWRIVWSDEPPPKPGVRVSKKKVPAPLQAMTFSLDEVREIRLAPIVNFKGRAAPDAAFAPTTETDPQD
;
A
#
# COMPACT_ATOMS: atom_id res chain seq x y z
N THR A 1 -8.44 12.48 -6.89
CA THR A 1 -9.06 12.54 -8.23
C THR A 1 -8.45 13.71 -8.98
N LEU A 2 -8.62 13.82 -10.31
CA LEU A 2 -8.11 14.97 -11.08
C LEU A 2 -8.49 16.32 -10.45
N ASP A 3 -9.69 16.40 -9.85
CA ASP A 3 -10.20 17.60 -9.16
C ASP A 3 -9.79 17.71 -7.67
N PHE A 4 -9.25 16.63 -7.11
CA PHE A 4 -8.89 16.53 -5.70
C PHE A 4 -7.48 15.96 -5.58
N PRO A 5 -6.44 16.80 -5.73
CA PRO A 5 -5.07 16.39 -5.49
C PRO A 5 -4.95 15.92 -4.04
N TRP A 6 -4.21 14.84 -3.84
CA TRP A 6 -3.95 14.34 -2.49
C TRP A 6 -3.07 15.35 -1.73
N ALA A 7 -3.41 15.59 -0.47
CA ALA A 7 -2.63 16.40 0.45
C ALA A 7 -2.42 15.62 1.77
N PRO A 8 -1.24 15.74 2.41
CA PRO A 8 -0.97 15.07 3.68
C PRO A 8 -1.96 15.53 4.76
N GLY A 9 -2.37 14.61 5.62
CA GLY A 9 -3.33 14.88 6.71
C GLY A 9 -4.80 14.89 6.29
N GLN A 10 -5.13 14.75 4.99
CA GLN A 10 -6.51 14.56 4.57
C GLN A 10 -6.91 13.08 4.58
N PRO A 11 -8.14 12.75 5.02
CA PRO A 11 -8.64 11.39 4.95
C PRO A 11 -8.73 10.93 3.49
N GLU A 12 -8.53 9.63 3.28
CA GLU A 12 -8.68 9.06 1.95
C GLU A 12 -10.13 9.23 1.44
N GLN A 13 -10.29 9.95 0.35
CA GLN A 13 -11.56 10.05 -0.35
C GLN A 13 -11.73 8.85 -1.29
N PRO A 14 -12.78 8.04 -1.12
CA PRO A 14 -13.08 6.95 -2.03
C PRO A 14 -13.54 7.51 -3.38
N ILE A 15 -13.26 6.76 -4.45
CA ILE A 15 -13.82 7.05 -5.77
C ILE A 15 -15.26 6.53 -5.79
N THR A 16 -16.18 7.41 -6.13
CA THR A 16 -17.62 7.13 -6.18
C THR A 16 -18.07 6.75 -7.60
N VAL A 17 -19.32 6.32 -7.75
CA VAL A 17 -19.90 6.01 -9.07
C VAL A 17 -20.03 7.30 -9.90
N GLU A 18 -20.35 8.40 -9.23
CA GLU A 18 -20.48 9.74 -9.81
C GLU A 18 -19.14 10.21 -10.42
N ASP A 19 -18.00 9.89 -9.77
CA ASP A 19 -16.68 10.18 -10.33
C ASP A 19 -16.43 9.40 -11.63
N CYS A 20 -16.77 8.10 -11.65
CA CYS A 20 -16.66 7.27 -12.85
C CYS A 20 -17.58 7.77 -13.98
N GLU A 21 -18.79 8.23 -13.66
CA GLU A 21 -19.72 8.80 -14.63
C GLU A 21 -19.16 10.09 -15.26
N ARG A 22 -18.60 10.99 -14.44
CA ARG A 22 -17.97 12.23 -14.92
C ARG A 22 -16.84 11.96 -15.90
N VAL A 23 -15.93 11.04 -15.54
CA VAL A 23 -14.81 10.64 -16.42
C VAL A 23 -15.33 10.01 -17.70
N THR A 24 -16.36 9.16 -17.63
CA THR A 24 -16.99 8.56 -18.81
C THR A 24 -17.51 9.63 -19.78
N ARG A 25 -18.25 10.63 -19.27
CA ARG A 25 -18.75 11.74 -20.09
C ARG A 25 -17.62 12.54 -20.72
N GLN A 26 -16.58 12.86 -19.96
CA GLN A 26 -15.42 13.58 -20.49
C GLN A 26 -14.72 12.81 -21.62
N LEU A 27 -14.47 11.51 -21.41
CA LEU A 27 -13.83 10.66 -22.41
C LEU A 27 -14.66 10.53 -23.69
N GLN A 28 -15.99 10.44 -23.60
CA GLN A 28 -16.84 10.41 -24.79
C GLN A 28 -16.63 11.62 -25.70
N TYR A 29 -16.54 12.83 -25.12
CA TYR A 29 -16.27 14.05 -25.89
C TYR A 29 -14.86 14.06 -26.48
N THR A 30 -13.85 13.69 -25.69
CA THR A 30 -12.46 13.67 -26.16
C THR A 30 -12.26 12.65 -27.29
N LEU A 31 -12.82 11.45 -27.16
CA LEU A 31 -12.69 10.40 -28.17
C LEU A 31 -13.35 10.79 -29.49
N GLU A 32 -14.49 11.49 -29.45
CA GLU A 32 -15.14 12.04 -30.65
C GLU A 32 -14.25 13.09 -31.34
N VAL A 33 -13.67 14.03 -30.59
CA VAL A 33 -12.78 15.07 -31.13
C VAL A 33 -11.51 14.48 -31.74
N GLU A 34 -10.92 13.48 -31.07
CA GLU A 34 -9.74 12.76 -31.54
C GLU A 34 -10.06 11.71 -32.61
N ASN A 35 -11.33 11.60 -33.04
CA ASN A 35 -11.82 10.64 -34.02
C ASN A 35 -11.38 9.19 -33.73
N THR A 36 -11.41 8.83 -32.44
CA THR A 36 -10.98 7.53 -31.93
C THR A 36 -12.21 6.64 -31.72
N ASP A 37 -12.38 5.64 -32.59
CA ASP A 37 -13.46 4.69 -32.50
C ASP A 37 -13.34 3.77 -31.27
N TYR A 38 -14.47 3.52 -30.59
CA TYR A 38 -14.58 2.52 -29.53
C TYR A 38 -15.91 1.77 -29.61
N ARG A 39 -15.88 0.46 -29.36
CA ARG A 39 -17.10 -0.37 -29.33
C ARG A 39 -17.81 -0.35 -27.97
N ARG A 40 -17.03 -0.24 -26.89
CA ARG A 40 -17.48 -0.28 -25.50
C ARG A 40 -16.47 0.45 -24.64
N LEU A 41 -16.92 1.48 -23.93
CA LEU A 41 -16.12 2.24 -22.99
C LEU A 41 -16.51 1.84 -21.57
N GLU A 42 -15.53 1.42 -20.76
CA GLU A 42 -15.72 1.07 -19.36
C GLU A 42 -14.71 1.86 -18.52
N VAL A 43 -15.20 2.55 -17.49
CA VAL A 43 -14.39 3.32 -16.55
C VAL A 43 -14.60 2.73 -15.17
N ALA A 44 -13.53 2.21 -14.58
CA ALA A 44 -13.54 1.62 -13.24
C ALA A 44 -12.51 2.31 -12.35
N SER A 45 -12.82 2.40 -11.06
CA SER A 45 -11.83 2.79 -10.06
C SER A 45 -10.76 1.69 -9.92
N PRO A 46 -9.54 2.00 -9.42
CA PRO A 46 -8.47 1.01 -9.24
C PRO A 46 -8.80 -0.14 -8.28
N GLY A 47 -9.86 -0.01 -7.48
CA GLY A 47 -10.29 -1.03 -6.53
C GLY A 47 -9.35 -1.16 -5.32
N ILE A 48 -9.42 -2.33 -4.68
CA ILE A 48 -8.70 -2.68 -3.44
C ILE A 48 -7.22 -3.06 -3.67
N ASP A 49 -6.81 -3.27 -4.92
CA ASP A 49 -5.48 -3.73 -5.33
C ASP A 49 -4.71 -2.59 -6.04
N ARG A 50 -4.83 -1.38 -5.50
CA ARG A 50 -4.31 -0.15 -6.13
C ARG A 50 -2.78 -0.21 -6.25
N PRO A 51 -2.18 0.01 -7.43
CA PRO A 51 -0.73 0.13 -7.58
C PRO A 51 -0.22 1.44 -6.97
N LEU A 52 0.96 1.40 -6.33
CA LEU A 52 1.64 2.58 -5.80
C LEU A 52 2.80 2.94 -6.72
N ASN A 53 2.63 3.95 -7.56
CA ASN A 53 3.59 4.21 -8.66
C ASN A 53 4.69 5.20 -8.28
N GLY A 54 4.60 5.87 -7.14
CA GLY A 54 5.57 6.87 -6.69
C GLY A 54 5.57 7.12 -5.19
N SER A 55 6.51 7.95 -4.73
CA SER A 55 6.69 8.27 -3.30
C SER A 55 5.43 8.88 -2.67
N ASN A 56 4.71 9.73 -3.41
CA ASN A 56 3.43 10.29 -2.93
C ASN A 56 2.36 9.22 -2.67
N ASP A 57 2.29 8.18 -3.52
CA ASP A 57 1.37 7.08 -3.31
C ASP A 57 1.79 6.27 -2.07
N CYS A 58 3.08 5.98 -1.92
CA CYS A 58 3.61 5.31 -0.74
C CYS A 58 3.36 6.11 0.55
N LEU A 59 3.49 7.45 0.50
CA LEU A 59 3.24 8.33 1.64
C LEU A 59 1.76 8.34 2.00
N ARG A 60 0.89 8.44 0.99
CA ARG A 60 -0.56 8.37 1.15
C ARG A 60 -1.03 7.08 1.82
N PHE A 61 -0.36 5.96 1.54
CA PHE A 61 -0.74 4.64 2.03
C PHE A 61 0.25 4.06 3.06
N ALA A 62 1.06 4.90 3.69
CA ALA A 62 1.86 4.49 4.83
C ALA A 62 0.94 3.93 5.94
N GLY A 63 1.35 2.83 6.55
CA GLY A 63 0.56 2.03 7.49
C GLY A 63 -0.36 1.00 6.83
N SER A 64 -0.52 1.01 5.49
CA SER A 64 -1.35 0.02 4.79
C SER A 64 -0.59 -1.26 4.50
N THR A 65 -1.31 -2.39 4.44
CA THR A 65 -0.73 -3.65 3.97
C THR A 65 -0.58 -3.63 2.44
N VAL A 66 0.64 -3.90 1.96
CA VAL A 66 1.00 -3.91 0.55
C VAL A 66 1.56 -5.27 0.13
N ASP A 67 1.34 -5.62 -1.14
CA ASP A 67 2.09 -6.64 -1.85
C ASP A 67 3.24 -5.97 -2.62
N LEU A 68 4.47 -6.34 -2.27
CA LEU A 68 5.71 -5.84 -2.84
C LEU A 68 6.42 -6.94 -3.62
N THR A 69 6.82 -6.64 -4.86
CA THR A 69 7.68 -7.49 -5.67
C THR A 69 8.94 -6.73 -6.07
N LEU A 70 10.11 -7.25 -5.68
CA LEU A 70 11.41 -6.70 -6.06
C LEU A 70 11.80 -7.10 -7.50
N LYS A 71 12.59 -6.26 -8.16
CA LYS A 71 13.18 -6.55 -9.48
C LYS A 71 14.16 -7.74 -9.38
N GLN A 72 15.04 -7.68 -8.40
CA GLN A 72 16.05 -8.70 -8.11
C GLN A 72 15.68 -9.47 -6.84
N ALA A 73 16.25 -10.66 -6.69
CA ALA A 73 16.07 -11.42 -5.45
C ALA A 73 17.00 -10.83 -4.38
N LEU A 74 16.67 -11.08 -3.10
CA LEU A 74 17.49 -10.57 -1.99
C LEU A 74 18.97 -10.97 -2.10
N GLY A 75 19.26 -12.16 -2.63
CA GLY A 75 20.65 -12.61 -2.84
C GLY A 75 21.43 -12.58 -1.53
N GLU A 76 22.57 -11.89 -1.53
CA GLU A 76 23.43 -11.72 -0.36
C GLU A 76 22.80 -10.88 0.76
N ALA A 77 21.87 -9.98 0.46
CA ALA A 77 21.14 -9.21 1.48
C ALA A 77 20.24 -10.10 2.36
N ALA A 78 19.99 -11.35 1.95
CA ALA A 78 19.31 -12.34 2.77
C ALA A 78 20.23 -13.00 3.82
N ALA A 79 21.56 -12.84 3.71
CA ALA A 79 22.51 -13.43 4.63
C ALA A 79 22.34 -12.82 6.04
N GLY A 80 22.08 -13.66 7.04
CA GLY A 80 21.89 -13.23 8.43
C GLY A 80 20.49 -12.73 8.78
N SER A 81 19.60 -12.50 7.81
CA SER A 81 18.20 -12.09 8.04
C SER A 81 17.21 -13.26 8.15
N GLY A 82 17.68 -14.51 7.98
CA GLY A 82 16.83 -15.71 8.03
C GLY A 82 15.92 -15.88 6.81
N LEU A 83 16.07 -15.04 5.79
CA LEU A 83 15.27 -15.02 4.58
C LEU A 83 15.88 -15.91 3.49
N ALA A 84 15.02 -16.43 2.60
CA ALA A 84 15.47 -17.16 1.43
C ALA A 84 16.06 -16.19 0.39
N ALA A 85 17.29 -16.43 -0.06
CA ALA A 85 18.00 -15.57 -1.03
C ALA A 85 17.25 -15.38 -2.36
N ASN A 86 16.39 -16.33 -2.74
CA ASN A 86 15.57 -16.27 -3.96
C ASN A 86 14.21 -15.57 -3.77
N ARG A 87 13.88 -15.11 -2.56
CA ARG A 87 12.60 -14.42 -2.29
C ARG A 87 12.59 -13.06 -2.97
N LYS A 88 11.49 -12.79 -3.69
CA LYS A 88 11.22 -11.51 -4.38
C LYS A 88 9.90 -10.87 -3.96
N LYS A 89 9.01 -11.65 -3.33
CA LYS A 89 7.65 -11.24 -3.00
C LYS A 89 7.51 -11.12 -1.49
N PHE A 90 6.89 -10.03 -1.07
CA PHE A 90 6.65 -9.69 0.33
C PHE A 90 5.23 -9.16 0.45
N ARG A 91 4.57 -9.51 1.55
CA ARG A 91 3.30 -8.94 1.96
C ARG A 91 3.47 -8.42 3.37
N GLY A 92 3.24 -7.14 3.59
CA GLY A 92 3.53 -6.50 4.87
C GLY A 92 3.03 -5.07 4.93
N THR A 93 3.20 -4.42 6.08
CA THR A 93 2.85 -3.02 6.29
C THR A 93 3.92 -2.13 5.68
N LEU A 94 3.50 -1.14 4.88
CA LEU A 94 4.38 -0.12 4.32
C LEU A 94 4.61 0.99 5.35
N GLU A 95 5.85 1.42 5.55
CA GLU A 95 6.23 2.50 6.47
C GLU A 95 7.18 3.47 5.78
N ALA A 96 7.03 4.76 6.10
CA ALA A 96 8.00 5.77 5.72
C ALA A 96 9.24 5.66 6.63
N VAL A 97 10.43 5.85 6.04
CA VAL A 97 11.68 5.90 6.81
C VAL A 97 11.96 7.37 7.16
N GLU A 98 11.92 7.72 8.45
CA GLU A 98 12.11 9.10 8.93
C GLU A 98 13.52 9.66 8.60
N GLU A 99 14.52 8.80 8.48
CA GLU A 99 15.90 9.18 8.09
C GLU A 99 16.02 9.58 6.60
N SER A 100 14.97 9.36 5.79
CA SER A 100 14.95 9.75 4.37
C SER A 100 14.20 11.06 4.19
N THR A 101 14.95 12.17 4.14
CA THR A 101 14.41 13.53 3.94
C THR A 101 13.59 13.65 2.65
N ASP A 102 13.92 12.88 1.62
CA ASP A 102 13.29 12.95 0.29
C ASP A 102 12.23 11.86 0.04
N HIS A 103 11.87 11.07 1.06
CA HIS A 103 11.01 9.88 0.90
C HIS A 103 11.52 8.90 -0.19
N SER A 104 12.83 8.83 -0.35
CA SER A 104 13.53 7.96 -1.30
C SER A 104 13.65 6.52 -0.81
N LEU A 105 13.55 6.33 0.51
CA LEU A 105 13.59 5.03 1.16
C LEU A 105 12.27 4.72 1.88
N TRP A 106 11.83 3.48 1.72
CA TRP A 106 10.61 2.93 2.28
C TRP A 106 10.96 1.67 3.07
N ARG A 107 10.12 1.33 4.05
CA ARG A 107 10.28 0.10 4.84
C ARG A 107 9.03 -0.76 4.69
N ILE A 108 9.22 -2.05 4.47
CA ILE A 108 8.14 -3.03 4.60
C ILE A 108 8.37 -3.85 5.87
N VAL A 109 7.32 -4.01 6.67
CA VAL A 109 7.32 -4.80 7.91
C VAL A 109 6.36 -5.97 7.76
N TRP A 110 6.82 -7.20 8.00
CA TRP A 110 5.99 -8.41 7.84
C TRP A 110 6.31 -9.47 8.90
N SER A 111 5.44 -10.48 9.00
CA SER A 111 5.69 -11.69 9.78
C SER A 111 5.76 -12.92 8.86
N ASP A 112 6.72 -13.81 9.08
CA ASP A 112 6.80 -15.11 8.37
C ASP A 112 5.90 -16.20 9.01
N GLU A 113 4.94 -15.80 9.85
CA GLU A 113 4.01 -16.74 10.47
C GLU A 113 3.13 -17.41 9.38
N PRO A 114 3.12 -18.74 9.29
CA PRO A 114 2.22 -19.43 8.37
C PRO A 114 0.76 -19.09 8.72
N PRO A 115 -0.10 -18.80 7.72
CA PRO A 115 -1.50 -18.53 7.99
C PRO A 115 -2.12 -19.73 8.73
N PRO A 116 -2.94 -19.48 9.77
CA PRO A 116 -3.57 -20.56 10.51
C PRO A 116 -4.46 -21.38 9.57
N LYS A 117 -4.50 -22.70 9.80
CA LYS A 117 -5.38 -23.58 9.03
C LYS A 117 -6.83 -23.09 9.11
N PRO A 118 -7.61 -23.15 8.02
CA PRO A 118 -9.01 -22.78 8.03
C PRO A 118 -9.77 -23.48 9.17
N GLY A 119 -10.56 -22.72 9.93
CA GLY A 119 -11.35 -23.23 11.06
C GLY A 119 -10.65 -23.25 12.43
N VAL A 120 -9.34 -22.96 12.50
CA VAL A 120 -8.61 -22.88 13.78
C VAL A 120 -8.70 -21.47 14.35
N ARG A 121 -9.32 -21.33 15.53
CA ARG A 121 -9.31 -20.06 16.28
C ARG A 121 -7.94 -19.84 16.89
N VAL A 122 -7.26 -18.78 16.46
CA VAL A 122 -6.00 -18.35 17.09
C VAL A 122 -6.33 -17.75 18.47
N SER A 123 -5.64 -18.24 19.50
CA SER A 123 -5.80 -17.72 20.87
C SER A 123 -5.24 -16.30 20.97
N LYS A 124 -5.95 -15.41 21.68
CA LYS A 124 -5.46 -14.06 22.03
C LYS A 124 -4.17 -14.08 22.87
N LYS A 125 -3.81 -15.22 23.48
CA LYS A 125 -2.59 -15.38 24.28
C LYS A 125 -1.40 -15.92 23.48
N LYS A 126 -1.56 -16.16 22.17
CA LYS A 126 -0.46 -16.63 21.33
C LYS A 126 0.57 -15.51 21.20
N VAL A 127 1.84 -15.82 21.51
CA VAL A 127 2.96 -14.89 21.27
C VAL A 127 3.06 -14.66 19.75
N PRO A 128 2.97 -13.41 19.27
CA PRO A 128 3.11 -13.10 17.85
C PRO A 128 4.48 -13.52 17.33
N ALA A 129 4.56 -13.98 16.08
CA ALA A 129 5.85 -14.19 15.43
C ALA A 129 6.65 -12.87 15.37
N PRO A 130 7.99 -12.95 15.38
CA PRO A 130 8.82 -11.76 15.26
C PRO A 130 8.53 -11.05 13.94
N LEU A 131 8.36 -9.73 14.02
CA LEU A 131 8.26 -8.89 12.83
C LEU A 131 9.66 -8.74 12.23
N GLN A 132 9.73 -8.90 10.91
CA GLN A 132 10.89 -8.60 10.10
C GLN A 132 10.65 -7.28 9.38
N ALA A 133 11.72 -6.54 9.13
CA ALA A 133 11.66 -5.28 8.40
C ALA A 133 12.77 -5.24 7.35
N MET A 134 12.45 -4.64 6.20
CA MET A 134 13.39 -4.42 5.11
C MET A 134 13.15 -3.05 4.50
N THR A 135 14.24 -2.32 4.33
CA THR A 135 14.25 -1.04 3.62
C THR A 135 14.49 -1.26 2.14
N PHE A 136 13.79 -0.50 1.30
CA PHE A 136 13.92 -0.53 -0.15
C PHE A 136 13.78 0.88 -0.73
N SER A 137 14.36 1.11 -1.90
CA SER A 137 14.05 2.28 -2.73
C SER A 137 13.00 1.94 -3.78
N LEU A 138 12.31 2.92 -4.37
CA LEU A 138 11.34 2.62 -5.44
C LEU A 138 12.01 2.05 -6.72
N ASP A 139 13.29 2.32 -6.93
CA ASP A 139 14.03 1.86 -8.10
C ASP A 139 14.34 0.36 -8.09
N GLU A 140 14.38 -0.29 -6.94
CA GLU A 140 14.54 -1.75 -6.82
C GLU A 140 13.21 -2.50 -6.89
N VAL A 141 12.08 -1.78 -6.84
CA VAL A 141 10.74 -2.35 -6.85
C VAL A 141 10.27 -2.61 -8.28
N ARG A 142 9.89 -3.85 -8.56
CA ARG A 142 9.22 -4.20 -9.82
C ARG A 142 7.77 -3.76 -9.79
N GLU A 143 7.13 -3.99 -8.65
CA GLU A 143 5.72 -3.70 -8.44
C GLU A 143 5.41 -3.57 -6.95
N ILE A 144 4.58 -2.60 -6.60
CA ILE A 144 4.00 -2.45 -5.27
C ILE A 144 2.53 -2.07 -5.42
N ARG A 145 1.66 -2.72 -4.66
CA ARG A 145 0.22 -2.50 -4.68
C ARG A 145 -0.40 -2.74 -3.31
N LEU A 146 -1.55 -2.14 -3.03
CA LEU A 146 -2.31 -2.44 -1.83
C LEU A 146 -2.71 -3.92 -1.82
N ALA A 147 -2.58 -4.60 -0.69
CA ALA A 147 -3.00 -5.98 -0.59
C ALA A 147 -4.53 -6.07 -0.67
N PRO A 148 -5.11 -6.96 -1.51
CA PRO A 148 -6.55 -7.07 -1.73
C PRO A 148 -7.24 -7.80 -0.56
N ILE A 149 -7.21 -7.21 0.62
CA ILE A 149 -7.79 -7.75 1.85
C ILE A 149 -9.21 -7.19 2.00
N VAL A 150 -10.21 -8.07 2.03
CA VAL A 150 -11.61 -7.70 2.21
C VAL A 150 -12.03 -7.93 3.65
N ASN A 151 -12.47 -6.87 4.33
CA ASN A 151 -13.10 -6.97 5.64
C ASN A 151 -14.62 -6.83 5.50
N PHE A 152 -15.35 -7.92 5.79
CA PHE A 152 -16.82 -7.95 5.75
C PHE A 152 -17.46 -7.45 7.04
N LYS A 153 -16.68 -7.21 8.10
CA LYS A 153 -17.12 -6.43 9.25
C LYS A 153 -16.93 -4.97 8.85
N GLY A 154 -18.01 -4.20 8.87
CA GLY A 154 -18.09 -2.84 8.31
C GLY A 154 -16.89 -1.93 8.62
N ARG A 155 -16.71 -0.90 7.78
CA ARG A 155 -15.52 -0.06 7.68
C ARG A 155 -14.97 0.34 9.06
N ALA A 156 -13.82 -0.22 9.42
CA ALA A 156 -12.98 0.32 10.48
C ALA A 156 -12.24 1.56 9.95
N ALA A 157 -11.95 2.50 10.84
CA ALA A 157 -10.95 3.54 10.59
C ALA A 157 -9.62 2.89 10.18
N PRO A 158 -8.76 3.57 9.40
CA PRO A 158 -7.42 3.05 9.08
C PRO A 158 -6.76 2.56 10.36
N ASP A 159 -6.12 1.38 10.30
CA ASP A 159 -5.46 0.77 11.45
C ASP A 159 -4.55 1.81 12.11
N ALA A 160 -4.89 2.19 13.34
CA ALA A 160 -4.19 3.15 14.17
C ALA A 160 -2.87 2.56 14.70
N ALA A 161 -2.08 1.94 13.84
CA ALA A 161 -0.77 1.39 14.18
C ALA A 161 0.32 2.47 14.25
N PHE A 162 0.00 3.73 13.91
CA PHE A 162 0.90 4.85 14.12
C PHE A 162 0.15 6.07 14.67
N ALA A 163 -0.07 6.08 15.98
CA ALA A 163 -0.14 7.35 16.69
C ALA A 163 1.32 7.80 16.87
N PRO A 164 1.76 8.96 16.34
CA PRO A 164 3.05 9.50 16.70
C PRO A 164 3.02 9.77 18.21
N THR A 165 3.88 9.07 18.96
CA THR A 165 4.14 9.40 20.36
C THR A 165 4.72 10.81 20.37
N THR A 166 3.87 11.80 20.64
CA THR A 166 4.35 13.12 21.05
C THR A 166 4.85 12.94 22.47
N GLU A 167 6.14 12.60 22.58
CA GLU A 167 6.89 12.70 23.81
C GLU A 167 6.88 14.18 24.21
N THR A 168 5.97 14.52 25.13
CA THR A 168 5.95 15.82 25.80
C THR A 168 7.09 15.79 26.80
N ASP A 169 8.21 16.41 26.44
CA ASP A 169 9.31 16.71 27.36
C ASP A 169 8.80 17.64 28.48
N PRO A 170 8.85 17.23 29.76
CA PRO A 170 8.54 18.14 30.85
C PRO A 170 9.77 19.00 31.12
N GLN A 171 9.78 20.23 30.62
CA GLN A 171 10.70 21.25 31.11
C GLN A 171 10.24 21.68 32.52
N ASP A 172 11.11 21.41 33.50
CA ASP A 172 11.25 22.15 34.76
C ASP A 172 12.74 22.51 34.93
#